data_AF-A0A2S7HNB8-F1
#
_entry.id   AF-A0A2S7HNB8-F1
#
_cell.length_a   1.000
_cell.length_b   1.000
_cell.length_c   1.000
_cell.angle_alpha   90.00
_cell.angle_beta   90.00
_cell.angle_gamma   90.00
#
_symmetry.space_group_name_H-M   'P 1'
#
loop_
_entity.id
_entity.type
_entity.pdbx_description
1 polymer ?
#
loop_
_entity_poly.entity_id
_entity_poly.type
_entity_poly.pdbx_seq_one_letter_code
_entity_poly.pdbx_strand_id
1 'polypeptide(L)'
;RPAMVDVIPTDGIVPLYINPQGVAKLLRNETLTSLPKNLEPVFYNAAQTLLMPKLDALSQQPRYVMKLAQMEPGAAWQWLPITWQPL
;
A
#
# COMPACT_ATOMS: atom_id res chain seq x y z
N ARG A 1 -4.85 8.09 14.97
CA ARG A 1 -3.74 7.23 14.51
C ARG A 1 -2.47 8.07 14.61
N PRO A 2 -1.33 7.49 15.05
CA PRO A 2 -0.06 8.23 15.11
C PRO A 2 0.30 8.79 13.73
N ALA A 3 1.02 9.90 13.71
CA ALA A 3 1.46 10.50 12.46
C ALA A 3 2.48 9.58 11.76
N MET A 4 2.64 9.75 10.45
CA MET A 4 3.59 8.93 9.67
C MET A 4 5.02 9.05 10.21
N VAL A 5 5.41 10.26 10.64
CA VAL A 5 6.73 10.53 11.24
C VAL A 5 6.95 9.77 12.55
N ASP A 6 5.89 9.40 13.26
CA ASP A 6 5.98 8.70 14.55
C ASP A 6 6.22 7.18 14.37
N VAL A 7 6.02 6.65 13.16
CA VAL A 7 6.05 5.19 12.88
C VAL A 7 7.11 4.79 11.85
N ILE A 8 7.74 5.75 11.17
CA ILE A 8 8.83 5.47 10.23
C ILE A 8 10.11 5.18 11.03
N PRO A 9 10.85 4.08 10.72
CA PRO A 9 12.13 3.81 11.35
C PRO A 9 13.11 4.98 11.14
N THR A 10 13.76 5.41 12.20
CA THR A 10 14.74 6.51 12.15
C THR A 10 16.12 6.04 11.68
N ASP A 11 16.33 4.73 11.60
CA ASP A 11 17.56 4.12 11.13
C ASP A 11 17.50 3.86 9.61
N GLY A 12 18.28 4.62 8.84
CA GLY A 12 18.42 4.44 7.39
C GLY A 12 17.47 5.29 6.54
N ILE A 13 17.51 5.05 5.22
CA ILE A 13 16.74 5.83 4.24
C ILE A 13 15.47 5.05 3.89
N VAL A 14 14.31 5.69 4.09
CA VAL A 14 12.98 5.11 3.82
C VAL A 14 12.33 5.84 2.64
N PRO A 15 12.58 5.43 1.39
CA PRO A 15 11.97 6.09 0.22
C PRO A 15 10.48 5.78 0.05
N LEU A 16 9.98 4.69 0.65
CA LEU A 16 8.59 4.26 0.46
C LEU A 16 7.97 3.75 1.75
N TYR A 17 6.75 4.21 2.00
CA TYR A 17 5.84 3.72 3.02
C TYR A 17 4.52 3.29 2.37
N ILE A 18 4.04 2.10 2.73
CA ILE A 18 2.78 1.54 2.22
C ILE A 18 1.85 1.28 3.40
N ASN A 19 0.60 1.77 3.27
CA ASN A 19 -0.49 1.50 4.20
C ASN A 19 -1.58 0.67 3.51
N PRO A 20 -1.51 -0.67 3.55
CA PRO A 20 -2.46 -1.54 2.84
C PRO A 20 -3.92 -1.31 3.23
N GLN A 21 -4.19 -1.05 4.51
CA GLN A 21 -5.54 -0.74 4.98
C GLN A 21 -6.09 0.55 4.37
N GLY A 22 -5.25 1.60 4.26
CA GLY A 22 -5.64 2.86 3.62
C GLY A 22 -5.93 2.67 2.14
N VAL A 23 -5.05 1.95 1.43
CA VAL A 23 -5.21 1.63 0.01
C VAL A 23 -6.47 0.79 -0.24
N ALA A 24 -6.70 -0.26 0.55
CA ALA A 24 -7.88 -1.11 0.45
C ALA A 24 -9.18 -0.29 0.62
N LYS A 25 -9.20 0.65 1.57
CA LYS A 25 -10.34 1.54 1.78
C LYS A 25 -10.58 2.46 0.58
N LEU A 26 -9.52 3.07 0.04
CA LEU A 26 -9.64 3.97 -1.12
C LEU A 26 -10.17 3.21 -2.35
N LEU A 27 -9.59 2.05 -2.65
CA LEU A 27 -10.02 1.22 -3.79
C LEU A 27 -11.45 0.72 -3.62
N ARG A 28 -11.86 0.35 -2.41
CA ARG A 28 -13.25 -0.05 -2.13
C ARG A 28 -14.21 1.09 -2.42
N ASN A 29 -13.91 2.30 -1.94
CA ASN A 29 -14.73 3.48 -2.17
C ASN A 29 -14.85 3.79 -3.66
N GLU A 30 -13.70 3.87 -4.35
CA GLU A 30 -13.66 4.16 -5.79
C GLU A 30 -14.45 3.14 -6.61
N THR A 31 -14.30 1.86 -6.29
CA THR A 31 -15.03 0.77 -6.95
C THR A 31 -16.55 0.91 -6.77
N LEU A 32 -17.01 1.19 -5.56
CA LEU A 32 -18.44 1.30 -5.27
C LEU A 32 -19.07 2.56 -5.88
N THR A 33 -18.29 3.64 -6.02
CA THR A 33 -18.73 4.85 -6.69
C THR A 33 -18.75 4.68 -8.22
N SER A 34 -17.75 4.00 -8.78
CA SER A 34 -17.64 3.77 -10.23
C SER A 34 -18.57 2.69 -10.76
N LEU A 35 -18.99 1.72 -9.91
CA LEU A 35 -19.88 0.62 -10.30
C LEU A 35 -21.25 0.71 -9.60
N PRO A 36 -22.11 1.69 -9.91
CA PRO A 36 -23.44 1.77 -9.34
C PRO A 36 -24.25 0.51 -9.68
N LYS A 37 -24.78 -0.17 -8.66
CA LYS A 37 -25.50 -1.46 -8.79
C LYS A 37 -26.67 -1.42 -9.79
N ASN A 38 -27.34 -0.28 -9.92
CA ASN A 38 -28.47 -0.08 -10.81
C ASN A 38 -28.05 0.15 -12.28
N LEU A 39 -26.82 0.58 -12.53
CA LEU A 39 -26.32 0.86 -13.87
C LEU A 39 -25.42 -0.27 -14.38
N GLU A 40 -24.64 -0.91 -13.50
CA GLU A 40 -23.66 -1.93 -13.88
C GLU A 40 -23.71 -3.17 -12.97
N PRO A 41 -24.83 -3.93 -12.98
CA PRO A 41 -25.04 -5.02 -12.02
C PRO A 41 -24.05 -6.18 -12.18
N VAL A 42 -23.60 -6.47 -13.40
CA VAL A 42 -22.64 -7.56 -13.67
C VAL A 42 -21.26 -7.22 -13.10
N PHE A 43 -20.75 -6.01 -13.36
CA PHE A 43 -19.46 -5.56 -12.82
C PHE A 43 -19.52 -5.34 -11.32
N TYR A 44 -20.63 -4.83 -10.80
CA TYR A 44 -20.85 -4.74 -9.36
C TYR A 44 -20.77 -6.13 -8.69
N ASN A 45 -21.44 -7.14 -9.26
CA ASN A 45 -21.39 -8.51 -8.75
C ASN A 45 -19.98 -9.12 -8.84
N ALA A 46 -19.27 -8.89 -9.94
CA ALA A 46 -17.87 -9.33 -10.10
C ALA A 46 -16.96 -8.65 -9.06
N ALA A 47 -17.13 -7.34 -8.82
CA ALA A 47 -16.39 -6.62 -7.80
C ALA A 47 -16.69 -7.17 -6.39
N GLN A 48 -17.96 -7.39 -6.06
CA GLN A 48 -18.35 -7.97 -4.77
C GLN A 48 -17.77 -9.37 -4.53
N THR A 49 -17.74 -10.21 -5.58
CA THR A 49 -17.32 -11.62 -5.45
C THR A 49 -15.81 -11.82 -5.58
N LEU A 50 -15.12 -11.02 -6.39
CA LEU A 50 -13.71 -11.25 -6.74
C LEU A 50 -12.77 -10.17 -6.20
N LEU A 51 -13.23 -8.91 -6.11
CA LEU A 51 -12.40 -7.79 -5.68
C LEU A 51 -12.52 -7.55 -4.18
N MET A 52 -13.73 -7.51 -3.61
CA MET A 52 -13.92 -7.22 -2.18
C MET A 52 -13.13 -8.18 -1.26
N PRO A 53 -13.10 -9.51 -1.49
CA PRO A 53 -12.29 -10.41 -0.67
C PRO A 53 -10.79 -10.10 -0.74
N LYS A 54 -10.28 -9.63 -1.89
CA LYS A 54 -8.88 -9.22 -2.05
C LYS A 54 -8.59 -7.92 -1.31
N LEU A 55 -9.52 -6.98 -1.34
CA LEU A 55 -9.39 -5.74 -0.56
C LEU A 55 -9.48 -6.01 0.94
N ASP A 56 -10.29 -6.97 1.36
CA ASP A 56 -10.34 -7.43 2.75
C ASP A 56 -9.01 -8.07 3.16
N ALA A 57 -8.46 -8.98 2.35
CA ALA A 57 -7.14 -9.57 2.59
C ALA A 57 -6.02 -8.50 2.64
N LEU A 58 -6.04 -7.53 1.72
CA LEU A 58 -5.10 -6.41 1.70
C LEU A 58 -5.23 -5.56 2.97
N SER A 59 -6.45 -5.35 3.47
CA SER A 59 -6.68 -4.55 4.68
C SER A 59 -6.10 -5.15 5.96
N GLN A 60 -5.86 -6.47 5.96
CA GLN A 60 -5.25 -7.20 7.07
C GLN A 60 -3.71 -7.25 7.00
N GLN A 61 -3.11 -6.79 5.89
CA GLN A 61 -1.65 -6.72 5.80
C GLN A 61 -1.11 -5.61 6.71
N PRO A 62 0.05 -5.82 7.36
CA PRO A 62 0.69 -4.77 8.15
C PRO A 62 1.10 -3.62 7.23
N ARG A 63 1.45 -2.49 7.84
CA ARG A 63 2.09 -1.43 7.06
C ARG A 63 3.50 -1.88 6.71
N TYR A 64 4.02 -1.38 5.61
CA TYR A 64 5.37 -1.71 5.18
C TYR A 64 6.17 -0.46 4.92
N VAL A 65 7.45 -0.54 5.21
CA VAL A 65 8.45 0.39 4.68
C VAL A 65 9.41 -0.37 3.77
N MET A 66 9.86 0.32 2.73
CA MET A 66 11.03 -0.08 1.98
C MET A 66 12.20 0.72 2.54
N LYS A 67 13.29 0.03 2.89
CA LYS A 67 14.55 0.66 3.28
C LYS A 67 15.57 0.47 2.16
N LEU A 68 16.37 1.50 1.93
CA LEU A 68 17.55 1.43 1.09
C LEU A 68 18.78 1.17 1.94
N ALA A 69 19.71 0.36 1.43
CA ALA A 69 21.05 0.32 1.98
C ALA A 69 21.69 1.71 1.95
N GLN A 70 22.56 1.97 2.93
CA GLN A 70 23.27 3.23 3.02
C GLN A 70 24.22 3.39 1.82
N MET A 71 24.23 4.58 1.23
CA MET A 71 25.11 4.92 0.11
C MET A 71 26.26 5.79 0.61
N GLU A 72 27.47 5.49 0.16
CA GLU A 72 28.61 6.39 0.36
C GLU A 72 28.46 7.64 -0.52
N PRO A 73 28.60 8.86 0.05
CA PRO A 73 28.59 10.09 -0.73
C PRO A 73 29.65 10.07 -1.84
N GLY A 74 29.25 10.42 -3.08
CA GLY A 74 30.15 10.44 -4.22
C GLY A 74 30.37 9.09 -4.92
N ALA A 75 29.68 8.03 -4.48
CA ALA A 75 29.66 6.77 -5.22
C ALA A 75 29.11 6.95 -6.64
N ALA A 76 29.63 6.17 -7.59
CA ALA A 76 29.08 6.09 -8.93
C ALA A 76 27.64 5.55 -8.90
N TRP A 77 26.86 5.83 -9.95
CA TRP A 77 25.51 5.30 -10.10
C TRP A 77 25.52 3.77 -9.98
N GLN A 78 24.81 3.27 -8.97
CA GLN A 78 24.72 1.85 -8.67
C GLN A 78 23.31 1.47 -8.25
N TRP A 79 22.95 0.21 -8.51
CA TRP A 79 21.75 -0.38 -7.93
C TRP A 79 21.98 -0.64 -6.45
N LEU A 80 21.09 -0.11 -5.60
CA LEU A 80 21.12 -0.37 -4.17
C LEU A 80 20.11 -1.47 -3.83
N PRO A 81 20.46 -2.43 -2.95
CA PRO A 81 19.49 -3.41 -2.48
C PRO A 81 18.41 -2.71 -1.64
N ILE A 82 17.19 -3.21 -1.79
CA ILE A 82 16.03 -2.80 -1.01
C ILE A 82 15.69 -3.89 0.01
N THR A 83 15.20 -3.49 1.18
CA THR A 83 14.60 -4.41 2.15
C THR A 83 13.19 -3.96 2.49
N TRP A 84 12.29 -4.93 2.63
CA TRP A 84 10.91 -4.69 3.05
C TRP A 84 10.76 -5.07 4.52
N GLN A 85 10.21 -4.16 5.32
CA GLN A 85 10.00 -4.38 6.75
C GLN A 85 8.55 -4.06 7.12
N PRO A 86 7.84 -4.97 7.83
CA PRO A 86 6.53 -4.67 8.39
C PRO A 86 6.65 -3.72 9.59
N LEU A 87 5.65 -2.86 9.77
CA LEU A 87 5.46 -1.93 10.89
C LEU A 87 4.23 -2.30 11.74
#